data_AF-B1C850-F1
#
_entry.id   AF-B1C850-F1
#
_cell.length_a   1.000
_cell.length_b   1.000
_cell.length_c   1.000
_cell.angle_alpha   90.00
_cell.angle_beta   90.00
_cell.angle_gamma   90.00
#
_symmetry.space_group_name_H-M   'P 1'
#
loop_
_entity.id
_entity.type
_entity.pdbx_description
1 polymer ?
#
loop_
_entity_poly.entity_id
_entity_poly.type
_entity_poly.pdbx_seq_one_letter_code
_entity_poly.pdbx_strand_id
1 'polypeptide(L)' 'MLQKTPYKIGHPIFIAVVIFIVINMILTYTALGRMALRQKNIPAKTFIGEWMDKTYNDDYLYKKFPVMSPENK' A
#
# COMPACT_ATOMS: atom_id res chain seq x y z
N MET A 1 -5.69 -17.10 -34.44
CA MET A 1 -6.29 -15.81 -34.79
C MET A 1 -6.28 -14.94 -33.53
N LEU A 2 -5.39 -13.95 -33.46
CA LEU A 2 -5.30 -13.06 -32.31
C LEU A 2 -6.56 -12.18 -32.28
N GLN A 3 -7.45 -12.48 -31.34
CA GLN A 3 -8.63 -11.70 -31.06
C GLN A 3 -8.15 -10.32 -30.62
N LYS A 4 -8.33 -9.32 -31.51
CA LYS A 4 -7.94 -7.94 -31.28
C LYS A 4 -8.85 -7.42 -30.16
N THR A 5 -8.39 -7.48 -28.90
CA THR A 5 -9.11 -6.88 -27.78
C THR A 5 -9.48 -5.46 -28.19
N PRO A 6 -10.77 -5.08 -28.21
CA PRO A 6 -11.18 -3.79 -28.74
C PRO A 6 -10.48 -2.70 -27.93
N TYR A 7 -9.54 -2.00 -28.58
CA TYR A 7 -8.68 -0.99 -27.94
C TYR A 7 -9.51 0.10 -27.23
N LYS A 8 -10.73 0.33 -27.73
CA LYS A 8 -11.72 1.26 -27.15
C LYS A 8 -12.19 0.88 -25.74
N ILE A 9 -12.18 -0.40 -25.39
CA ILE A 9 -12.56 -0.91 -24.06
C ILE A 9 -11.31 -1.18 -23.21
N GLY A 10 -10.23 -1.65 -23.84
CA GLY A 10 -8.96 -1.93 -23.14
C GLY A 10 -8.29 -0.69 -22.56
N HIS A 11 -8.37 0.45 -23.24
CA HIS A 11 -7.71 1.69 -22.81
C HIS A 11 -8.25 2.29 -21.49
N PRO A 12 -9.57 2.49 -21.29
CA PRO A 12 -10.08 2.98 -20.00
C PRO A 12 -9.83 2.00 -18.86
N ILE A 13 -9.90 0.69 -19.12
CA ILE A 13 -9.59 -0.35 -18.12
C ILE A 13 -8.11 -0.27 -17.74
N PHE A 14 -7.20 -0.12 -18.70
CA PHE A 14 -5.78 0.06 -18.44
C PHE A 14 -5.52 1.28 -17.56
N ILE A 15 -6.12 2.43 -17.87
CA ILE A 15 -5.98 3.64 -17.05
C ILE A 15 -6.52 3.41 -15.64
N ALA A 16 -7.70 2.78 -15.50
CA ALA A 16 -8.27 2.47 -14.19
C ALA A 16 -7.36 1.57 -13.35
N VAL A 17 -6.77 0.53 -13.96
CA VAL A 17 -5.82 -0.37 -13.29
C VAL A 17 -4.53 0.35 -12.92
N VAL A 18 -3.99 1.20 -13.79
CA VAL A 18 -2.79 2.00 -13.49
C VAL A 18 -3.05 2.92 -12.30
N ILE A 19 -4.16 3.65 -12.31
CA ILE A 19 -4.56 4.50 -11.18
C ILE A 19 -4.70 3.68 -9.90
N PHE A 20 -5.35 2.52 -9.98
CA PHE A 20 -5.48 1.61 -8.83
C PHE A 20 -4.12 1.18 -8.30
N ILE A 21 -3.19 0.74 -9.14
CA ILE A 21 -1.84 0.33 -8.73
C ILE A 21 -1.08 1.50 -8.10
N VAL A 22 -1.15 2.69 -8.68
CA VAL A 22 -0.48 3.89 -8.14
C VAL A 22 -1.01 4.23 -6.75
N ILE A 23 -2.33 4.20 -6.55
CA ILE A 23 -2.94 4.43 -5.23
C ILE A 23 -2.48 3.35 -4.23
N ASN A 24 -2.51 2.08 -4.61
CA ASN A 24 -2.04 0.99 -3.76
C ASN A 24 -0.55 1.15 -3.38
N MET A 25 0.27 1.60 -4.32
CA MET A 25 1.69 1.85 -4.09
C MET A 25 1.91 2.98 -3.09
N ILE A 26 1.16 4.09 -3.24
CA ILE A 26 1.22 5.22 -2.30
C ILE A 26 0.78 4.76 -0.91
N LEU A 27 -0.35 4.05 -0.79
CA LEU A 27 -0.83 3.52 0.49
C LEU A 27 0.20 2.61 1.16
N THR A 28 0.82 1.71 0.39
CA THR A 28 1.87 0.80 0.88
C THR A 28 3.08 1.60 1.36
N TYR A 29 3.56 2.56 0.57
CA TYR A 29 4.71 3.39 0.93
C TYR A 29 4.44 4.21 2.20
N THR A 30 3.25 4.82 2.32
CA THR A 30 2.85 5.54 3.51
C THR A 30 2.75 4.62 4.73
N ALA A 31 2.17 3.43 4.60
CA ALA A 31 2.09 2.45 5.69
C ALA A 31 3.49 2.03 6.20
N LEU A 32 4.41 1.75 5.28
CA LEU A 32 5.80 1.42 5.62
C LEU A 32 6.53 2.60 6.27
N GLY A 33 6.34 3.82 5.78
CA GLY A 33 6.88 5.02 6.39
C GLY A 33 6.36 5.24 7.81
N ARG A 34 5.05 5.03 8.04
CA ARG A 34 4.42 5.09 9.37
C ARG A 34 4.99 4.04 10.32
N MET A 35 5.18 2.82 9.84
CA MET A 35 5.81 1.74 10.60
C MET A 35 7.25 2.10 11.03
N ALA A 36 8.06 2.64 10.12
CA ALA A 36 9.40 3.11 10.44
C ALA A 36 9.40 4.27 11.45
N LEU A 37 8.41 5.17 11.37
CA LEU A 37 8.23 6.24 12.35
C LEU A 37 7.79 5.72 13.73
N ARG A 38 6.94 4.68 13.79
CA ARG A 38 6.55 4.01 15.04
C ARG A 38 7.74 3.35 15.73
N GLN A 39 8.62 2.69 14.98
CA GLN A 39 9.87 2.14 15.53
C GLN A 39 10.78 3.21 16.14
N LYS A 40 10.67 4.46 15.68
CA LYS A 40 11.35 5.64 16.23
C LYS A 40 10.57 6.34 17.33
N ASN A 41 9.48 5.75 17.84
CA ASN A 41 8.56 6.33 18.83
C ASN A 41 7.90 7.66 18.39
N ILE A 42 7.69 7.88 17.08
CA ILE A 42 7.03 9.07 16.55
C ILE A 42 5.55 8.75 16.23
N PRO A 43 4.59 9.22 17.05
CA PRO A 43 3.17 8.92 16.83
C PRO A 43 2.59 9.64 15.59
N ALA A 44 1.43 9.18 15.11
CA ALA A 44 0.67 9.90 14.09
C ALA A 44 0.25 11.25 14.66
N LYS A 45 0.47 12.33 13.91
CA LYS A 45 -0.03 13.67 14.26
C LYS A 45 -1.20 14.12 13.38
N THR A 46 -1.61 13.31 12.41
CA THR A 46 -2.62 13.65 11.41
C THR A 46 -3.71 12.59 11.37
N PHE A 47 -4.94 13.02 11.05
CA PHE A 47 -6.12 12.15 10.94
C PHE A 47 -5.92 11.00 9.94
N ILE A 48 -5.29 11.29 8.79
CA ILE A 48 -4.94 10.26 7.80
C ILE A 48 -3.91 9.28 8.39
N GLY A 49 -2.94 9.78 9.15
CA GLY A 49 -1.97 8.96 9.85
C GLY A 49 -2.63 8.01 10.85
N GLU A 50 -3.61 8.48 11.63
CA GLU A 50 -4.37 7.63 12.56
C GLU A 50 -5.22 6.57 11.86
N TRP A 51 -5.86 6.93 10.74
CA TRP A 51 -6.63 5.98 9.95
C TRP A 51 -5.74 4.91 9.31
N MET A 52 -4.60 5.32 8.75
CA MET A 52 -3.58 4.42 8.23
C MET A 52 -3.03 3.51 9.33
N ASP A 53 -2.80 4.06 10.51
CA ASP A 53 -2.29 3.35 11.67
C ASP A 53 -3.27 2.27 12.19
N LYS A 54 -4.58 2.53 12.11
CA LYS A 54 -5.63 1.56 12.44
C LYS A 54 -5.81 0.50 11.36
N THR A 55 -5.76 0.91 10.10
CA THR A 55 -6.02 0.03 8.94
C THR A 55 -4.82 -0.89 8.65
N TYR A 56 -3.61 -0.34 8.73
CA TYR A 56 -2.34 -1.03 8.51
C TYR A 56 -1.59 -1.16 9.83
N ASN A 57 -2.16 -1.96 10.74
CA ASN A 57 -1.54 -2.23 12.02
C ASN A 57 -0.26 -3.08 11.84
N ASP A 58 0.63 -3.05 12.82
CA ASP A 58 1.95 -3.68 12.70
C ASP A 58 1.84 -5.19 12.44
N ASP A 59 0.87 -5.89 13.07
CA ASP A 59 0.61 -7.32 12.82
C ASP A 59 0.26 -7.63 11.36
N TYR A 60 -0.55 -6.77 10.74
CA TYR A 60 -0.91 -6.91 9.33
C TYR A 60 0.32 -6.69 8.43
N LEU A 61 1.13 -5.68 8.76
CA LEU A 61 2.36 -5.39 8.03
C LEU A 61 3.40 -6.49 8.20
N TYR A 62 3.58 -7.08 9.39
CA TYR A 62 4.47 -8.21 9.62
C TYR A 62 4.02 -9.46 8.87
N LYS A 63 2.72 -9.72 8.79
CA LYS A 63 2.17 -10.83 7.99
C LYS A 63 2.41 -10.65 6.49
N LYS A 64 2.30 -9.40 6.00
CA LYS A 64 2.49 -9.06 4.58
C LYS A 64 3.97 -8.96 4.20
N PHE A 65 4.79 -8.43 5.11
CA PHE A 65 6.21 -8.14 4.94
C PHE A 65 7.00 -8.74 6.12
N PRO A 66 7.18 -10.07 6.16
CA PRO A 66 7.84 -10.76 7.27
C PRO A 66 9.27 -10.27 7.51
N VAL A 67 9.96 -9.78 6.48
CA VAL A 67 11.31 -9.18 6.58
C VAL A 67 11.40 -8.00 7.55
N MET A 68 10.27 -7.33 7.83
CA MET A 68 10.23 -6.21 8.77
C MET A 68 9.88 -6.63 10.19
N SER A 69 9.50 -7.90 10.41
CA SER A 69 9.18 -8.42 11.74
C SER A 69 10.41 -8.40 12.64
N PRO A 70 10.30 -7.88 13.87
CA PRO A 70 11.39 -7.93 14.85
C PRO A 70 11.79 -9.37 15.21
N GLU A 71 10.95 -10.36 14.91
CA GLU A 71 11.22 -11.79 15.11
C GLU A 71 12.24 -12.37 14.10
N ASN A 72 12.53 -11.65 12.99
CA ASN A 72 13.51 -12.03 11.98
C ASN A 72 14.87 -11.32 12.13
N LYS A 73 15.17 -10.75 13.32
CA LYS A 73 16.45 -10.09 13.63
C LYS A 73 17.37 -10.96 14.47
#